data_AF-K7W1V4-F1
#
_entry.id   AF-K7W1V4-F1
#
_cell.length_a   1.000
_cell.length_b   1.000
_cell.length_c   1.000
_cell.angle_alpha   90.00
_cell.angle_beta   90.00
_cell.angle_gamma   90.00
#
_symmetry.space_group_name_H-M   'P 1'
#
loop_
_entity.id
_entity.type
_entity.pdbx_description
1 polymer ?
#
loop_
_entity_poly.entity_id
_entity_poly.type
_entity_poly.pdbx_seq_one_letter_code
_entity_poly.pdbx_strand_id
1 'polypeptide(L)'
;METSAATPTRPPHPAAASPSPSPSSSLRLWRSAAQRNVRNQWSRLSAAKEQWLAAVADGRAHASALVNAHLCRRNMPATDLGVLKDMPGIRDKANSKLVLREEQYSGMLLSAYKEMGMVEEPQYSNGSPY
;
A
#
# COMPACT_ATOMS: atom_id res chain seq x y z
N MET A 1 -39.58 -81.24 31.63
CA MET A 1 -38.11 -81.08 31.55
C MET A 1 -37.85 -80.10 30.43
N GLU A 2 -37.82 -78.82 30.79
CA GLU A 2 -37.58 -77.69 29.89
C GLU A 2 -36.09 -77.36 29.90
N THR A 3 -35.47 -77.17 28.74
CA THR A 3 -34.08 -76.69 28.62
C THR A 3 -34.07 -75.38 27.83
N SER A 4 -34.08 -74.26 28.56
CA SER A 4 -33.80 -72.92 28.06
C SER A 4 -32.34 -72.82 27.64
N ALA A 5 -32.07 -72.49 26.37
CA ALA A 5 -30.74 -72.16 25.87
C ALA A 5 -30.54 -70.62 25.87
N ALA A 6 -29.39 -70.20 26.40
CA ALA A 6 -29.07 -68.85 26.83
C ALA A 6 -28.70 -67.87 25.70
N THR A 7 -29.01 -66.60 25.93
CA THR A 7 -28.61 -65.41 25.16
C THR A 7 -27.09 -65.19 25.20
N PRO A 8 -26.41 -64.87 24.08
CA PRO A 8 -24.98 -64.56 24.10
C PRO A 8 -24.74 -63.10 24.54
N THR A 9 -24.05 -62.94 25.66
CA THR A 9 -23.60 -61.64 26.20
C THR A 9 -22.45 -61.09 25.37
N ARG A 10 -22.65 -59.91 24.76
CA ARG A 10 -21.61 -59.13 24.07
C ARG A 10 -20.58 -58.60 25.09
N PRO A 11 -19.26 -58.74 24.85
CA PRO A 11 -18.25 -58.21 25.76
C PRO A 11 -18.26 -56.66 25.75
N PRO A 12 -17.97 -56.01 26.90
CA PRO A 12 -17.89 -54.56 26.98
C PRO A 12 -16.68 -54.06 26.18
N HIS A 13 -16.92 -53.13 25.25
CA HIS A 13 -15.84 -52.39 24.59
C HIS A 13 -15.13 -51.50 25.62
N PRO A 14 -13.79 -51.46 25.64
CA PRO A 14 -13.04 -50.62 26.55
C PRO A 14 -13.34 -49.14 26.28
N ALA A 15 -13.43 -48.37 27.36
CA ALA A 15 -13.63 -46.92 27.35
C ALA A 15 -12.64 -46.25 26.40
N ALA A 16 -13.15 -45.32 25.58
CA ALA A 16 -12.36 -44.53 24.67
C ALA A 16 -11.20 -43.87 25.43
N ALA A 17 -9.99 -44.35 25.17
CA ALA A 17 -8.78 -43.69 25.63
C ALA A 17 -8.81 -42.25 25.09
N SER A 18 -8.70 -41.27 25.99
CA SER A 18 -8.51 -39.86 25.64
C SER A 18 -7.47 -39.75 24.54
N PRO A 19 -7.71 -38.96 23.48
CA PRO A 19 -6.74 -38.80 22.41
C PRO A 19 -5.49 -38.15 23.00
N SER A 20 -4.43 -38.95 23.18
CA SER A 20 -3.09 -38.42 23.45
C SER A 20 -2.75 -37.42 22.34
N PRO A 21 -2.26 -36.20 22.64
CA PRO A 21 -2.03 -35.17 21.64
C PRO A 21 -0.98 -35.67 20.66
N SER A 22 -1.45 -36.24 19.56
CA SER A 22 -0.58 -36.79 18.52
C SER A 22 0.26 -35.62 17.98
N PRO A 23 1.59 -35.75 17.84
CA PRO A 23 2.45 -34.67 17.34
C PRO A 23 2.01 -34.15 15.96
N SER A 24 1.23 -34.95 15.24
CA SER A 24 0.56 -34.59 13.98
C SER A 24 -0.38 -33.37 14.11
N SER A 25 -1.04 -33.14 15.24
CA SER A 25 -1.97 -32.00 15.39
C SER A 25 -1.22 -30.67 15.46
N SER A 26 -0.18 -30.57 16.29
CA SER A 26 0.68 -29.39 16.40
C SER A 26 1.42 -29.10 15.09
N LEU A 27 2.02 -30.13 14.46
CA LEU A 27 2.70 -29.99 13.17
C LEU A 27 1.76 -29.52 12.04
N ARG A 28 0.53 -30.04 11.98
CA ARG A 28 -0.49 -29.60 11.01
C ARG A 28 -0.91 -28.16 11.27
N LEU A 29 -1.06 -27.75 12.53
CA LEU A 29 -1.43 -26.38 12.90
C LEU A 29 -0.35 -25.37 12.48
N TRP A 30 0.93 -25.69 12.71
CA TRP A 30 2.07 -24.87 12.28
C TRP A 30 2.15 -24.74 10.76
N ARG A 31 1.90 -25.83 10.00
CA ARG A 31 1.85 -25.76 8.53
C ARG A 31 0.77 -24.80 8.03
N SER A 32 -0.46 -24.90 8.55
CA SER A 32 -1.54 -24.00 8.17
C SER A 32 -1.30 -22.55 8.58
N ALA A 33 -0.64 -22.32 9.73
CA ALA A 33 -0.24 -20.97 10.15
C ALA A 33 0.85 -20.38 9.24
N ALA A 34 1.88 -21.16 8.91
CA ALA A 34 2.97 -20.75 8.02
C ALA A 34 2.48 -20.44 6.59
N GLN A 35 1.63 -21.30 6.02
CA GLN A 35 1.04 -21.07 4.69
C GLN A 35 0.22 -19.79 4.64
N ARG A 36 -0.60 -19.53 5.65
CA ARG A 36 -1.36 -18.27 5.76
C ARG A 36 -0.42 -17.07 5.89
N ASN A 37 0.65 -17.19 6.68
CA ASN A 37 1.64 -16.12 6.81
C ASN A 37 2.27 -15.76 5.47
N VAL A 38 2.72 -16.76 4.69
CA VAL A 38 3.28 -16.54 3.35
C VAL A 38 2.27 -15.84 2.45
N ARG A 39 1.01 -16.29 2.43
CA ARG A 39 -0.05 -15.64 1.62
C ARG A 39 -0.29 -14.19 2.04
N ASN A 40 -0.28 -13.91 3.35
CA ASN A 40 -0.46 -12.56 3.87
C ASN A 40 0.73 -11.66 3.52
N GLN A 41 1.97 -12.16 3.63
CA GLN A 41 3.15 -11.41 3.22
C GLN A 41 3.14 -11.13 1.72
N TRP A 42 2.74 -12.11 0.91
CA TRP A 42 2.57 -11.91 -0.52
C TRP A 42 1.53 -10.83 -0.82
N SER A 43 0.38 -10.86 -0.13
CA SER A 43 -0.65 -9.83 -0.26
C SER A 43 -0.13 -8.44 0.11
N ARG A 44 0.67 -8.33 1.18
CA ARG A 44 1.28 -7.06 1.60
C ARG A 44 2.29 -6.55 0.58
N LEU A 45 3.12 -7.44 0.04
CA LEU A 45 4.09 -7.09 -1.00
C LEU A 45 3.39 -6.63 -2.28
N SER A 46 2.32 -7.32 -2.69
CA SER A 46 1.50 -6.93 -3.84
C SER A 46 0.89 -5.54 -3.63
N ALA A 47 0.29 -5.30 -2.47
CA ALA A 47 -0.29 -4.00 -2.13
C ALA A 47 0.78 -2.88 -2.10
N ALA A 48 1.94 -3.14 -1.51
CA ALA A 48 3.05 -2.18 -1.50
C ALA A 48 3.56 -1.86 -2.91
N LYS A 49 3.65 -2.87 -3.78
CA LYS A 49 4.00 -2.69 -5.20
C LYS A 49 2.97 -1.82 -5.93
N GLU A 50 1.68 -2.07 -5.72
CA GLU A 50 0.61 -1.28 -6.33
C GLU A 50 0.64 0.17 -5.85
N GLN A 51 0.84 0.39 -4.54
CA GLN A 51 1.01 1.72 -3.96
C GLN A 51 2.23 2.45 -4.56
N TRP A 52 3.37 1.77 -4.67
CA TRP A 52 4.56 2.32 -5.31
C TRP A 52 4.29 2.71 -6.77
N LEU A 53 3.62 1.85 -7.54
CA LEU A 53 3.27 2.14 -8.94
C LEU A 53 2.31 3.34 -9.07
N ALA A 54 1.34 3.46 -8.15
CA ALA A 54 0.45 4.61 -8.09
C ALA A 54 1.23 5.91 -7.79
N ALA A 55 2.09 5.90 -6.76
CA ALA A 55 2.93 7.04 -6.42
C ALA A 55 3.87 7.45 -7.57
N VAL A 56 4.43 6.49 -8.31
CA VAL A 56 5.22 6.76 -9.54
C VAL A 56 4.35 7.46 -10.60
N ALA A 57 3.13 6.98 -10.81
CA ALA A 57 2.22 7.56 -11.80
C ALA A 57 1.85 9.01 -11.43
N ASP A 58 1.49 9.24 -10.16
CA ASP A 58 1.16 10.56 -9.63
C ASP A 58 2.36 11.51 -9.69
N GLY A 59 3.55 11.04 -9.27
CA GLY A 59 4.79 11.81 -9.38
C GLY A 59 5.07 12.27 -10.82
N ARG A 60 4.93 11.38 -11.80
CA ARG A 60 5.09 11.77 -13.22
C ARG A 60 4.04 12.79 -13.67
N ALA A 61 2.79 12.64 -13.24
CA ALA A 61 1.73 13.58 -13.55
C ALA A 61 2.02 14.96 -12.95
N HIS A 62 2.45 15.02 -11.69
CA HIS A 62 2.81 16.27 -11.00
C HIS A 62 4.05 16.93 -11.61
N ALA A 63 5.08 16.16 -11.96
CA ALA A 63 6.25 16.70 -12.67
C ALA A 63 5.87 17.30 -14.03
N SER A 64 5.02 16.62 -14.79
CA SER A 64 4.54 17.13 -16.08
C SER A 64 3.72 18.42 -15.89
N ALA A 65 2.84 18.45 -14.90
CA ALA A 65 2.03 19.63 -14.58
C ALA A 65 2.88 20.83 -14.12
N LEU A 66 3.93 20.57 -13.32
CA LEU A 66 4.90 21.58 -12.88
C LEU A 66 5.63 22.20 -14.07
N VAL A 67 6.20 21.37 -14.95
CA VAL A 67 6.90 21.85 -16.15
C VAL A 67 5.95 22.62 -17.06
N ASN A 68 4.73 22.13 -17.26
CA ASN A 68 3.72 22.83 -18.06
C ASN A 68 3.35 24.19 -17.47
N ALA A 69 3.15 24.29 -16.16
CA ALA A 69 2.87 25.57 -15.50
C ALA A 69 4.03 26.56 -15.70
N HIS A 70 5.26 26.08 -15.52
CA HIS A 70 6.47 26.87 -15.73
C HIS A 70 6.63 27.37 -17.17
N LEU A 71 6.44 26.50 -18.16
CA LEU A 71 6.53 26.86 -19.57
C LEU A 71 5.41 27.83 -19.97
N CYS A 72 4.18 27.62 -19.49
CA CYS A 72 3.06 28.55 -19.70
C CYS A 72 3.38 29.94 -19.14
N ARG A 73 3.97 30.03 -17.96
CA ARG A 73 4.35 31.30 -17.33
C ARG A 73 5.46 32.00 -18.10
N ARG A 74 6.49 31.23 -18.49
CA ARG A 74 7.61 31.73 -19.29
C ARG A 74 7.16 32.28 -20.65
N ASN A 75 6.20 31.62 -21.29
CA ASN A 75 5.70 31.99 -22.61
C ASN A 75 4.58 33.05 -22.56
N MET A 76 3.98 33.30 -21.39
CA MET A 76 2.86 34.25 -21.18
C MET A 76 3.07 35.64 -21.83
N PRO A 77 4.27 36.25 -21.80
CA PRO A 77 4.49 37.54 -22.45
C PRO A 77 4.30 37.50 -23.98
N ALA A 78 4.63 36.37 -24.61
CA ALA A 78 4.53 36.17 -26.06
C ALA A 78 3.22 35.50 -26.50
N THR A 79 2.42 34.98 -25.57
CA THR A 79 1.14 34.33 -25.86
C THR A 79 0.12 35.33 -26.41
N ASP A 80 -0.46 35.02 -27.57
CA ASP A 80 -1.64 35.73 -28.07
C ASP A 80 -2.85 35.38 -27.22
N LEU A 81 -3.37 36.38 -26.51
CA LEU A 81 -4.54 36.24 -25.65
C LEU A 81 -5.85 36.53 -26.42
N GLY A 82 -5.78 36.88 -27.70
CA GLY A 82 -6.94 37.24 -28.50
C GLY A 82 -7.72 38.39 -27.85
N VAL A 83 -9.04 38.21 -27.70
CA VAL A 83 -9.94 39.18 -27.06
C VAL A 83 -9.65 39.41 -25.57
N LEU A 84 -8.91 38.51 -24.90
CA LEU A 84 -8.58 38.69 -23.49
C LEU A 84 -7.49 39.74 -23.27
N LYS A 85 -6.71 40.10 -24.29
CA LYS A 85 -5.63 41.10 -24.16
C LYS A 85 -6.14 42.48 -23.72
N ASP A 86 -7.40 42.78 -24.00
CA ASP A 86 -8.05 44.04 -23.66
C ASP A 86 -8.46 44.08 -22.17
N MET A 87 -8.46 42.94 -21.47
CA MET A 87 -8.69 42.90 -20.03
C MET A 87 -7.47 43.39 -19.26
N PRO A 88 -7.57 44.47 -18.46
CA PRO A 88 -6.44 45.00 -17.70
C PRO A 88 -5.94 43.98 -16.67
N GLY A 89 -4.63 43.81 -16.59
CA GLY A 89 -3.97 42.94 -15.60
C GLY A 89 -4.20 41.44 -15.80
N ILE A 90 -4.78 41.01 -16.93
CA ILE A 90 -5.07 39.58 -17.18
C ILE A 90 -3.81 38.71 -17.14
N ARG A 91 -2.70 39.22 -17.69
CA ARG A 91 -1.40 38.52 -17.71
C ARG A 91 -0.85 38.36 -16.32
N ASP A 92 -0.88 39.42 -15.52
CA ASP A 92 -0.38 39.38 -14.13
C ASP A 92 -1.18 38.38 -13.31
N LYS A 93 -2.51 38.40 -13.43
CA LYS A 93 -3.40 37.45 -12.75
C LYS A 93 -3.16 36.01 -13.20
N ALA A 94 -2.96 35.79 -14.51
CA ALA A 94 -2.62 34.47 -15.04
C ALA A 94 -1.26 33.99 -14.52
N ASN A 95 -0.24 34.85 -14.51
CA ASN A 95 1.08 34.55 -13.98
C ASN A 95 1.03 34.22 -12.49
N SER A 96 0.32 35.00 -11.67
CA SER A 96 0.16 34.71 -10.24
C SER A 96 -0.51 33.35 -10.01
N LYS A 97 -1.52 33.00 -10.81
CA LYS A 97 -2.14 31.67 -10.76
C LYS A 97 -1.17 30.57 -11.15
N LEU A 98 -0.31 30.79 -12.15
CA LEU A 98 0.68 29.81 -12.59
C LEU A 98 1.77 29.60 -11.53
N VAL A 99 2.23 30.67 -10.86
CA VAL A 99 3.18 30.55 -9.73
C VAL A 99 2.59 29.69 -8.61
N LEU A 100 1.34 29.96 -8.21
CA LEU A 100 0.67 29.17 -7.18
C LEU A 100 0.54 27.69 -7.59
N ARG A 101 0.29 27.42 -8.88
CA ARG A 101 0.23 26.05 -9.40
C ARG A 101 1.60 25.38 -9.42
N GLU A 102 2.67 26.09 -9.77
CA GLU A 102 4.05 25.57 -9.70
C GLU A 102 4.39 25.14 -8.27
N GLU A 103 4.11 25.99 -7.27
CA GLU A 103 4.33 25.67 -5.85
C GLU A 103 3.51 24.44 -5.42
N GLN A 104 2.24 24.39 -5.81
CA GLN A 104 1.37 23.26 -5.51
C GLN A 104 1.89 21.96 -6.12
N TYR A 105 2.22 21.95 -7.41
CA TYR A 105 2.71 20.74 -8.09
C TYR A 105 4.08 20.32 -7.57
N SER A 106 4.94 21.26 -7.20
CA SER A 106 6.21 20.97 -6.53
C SER A 106 5.99 20.24 -5.20
N GLY A 107 5.06 20.72 -4.37
CA GLY A 107 4.68 20.07 -3.12
C GLY A 107 4.09 18.66 -3.35
N MET A 108 3.17 18.52 -4.31
CA MET A 108 2.59 17.21 -4.65
C MET A 108 3.64 16.24 -5.21
N LEU A 109 4.57 16.72 -6.03
CA LEU A 109 5.66 15.92 -6.55
C LEU A 109 6.55 15.41 -5.41
N LEU A 110 6.92 16.28 -4.47
CA LEU A 110 7.73 15.89 -3.31
C LEU A 110 7.00 14.85 -2.45
N SER A 111 5.69 15.02 -2.21
CA SER A 111 4.88 14.02 -1.51
C SER A 111 4.87 12.67 -2.22
N ALA A 112 4.68 12.65 -3.55
CA ALA A 112 4.73 11.43 -4.33
C ALA A 112 6.10 10.73 -4.25
N TYR A 113 7.20 11.50 -4.25
CA TYR A 113 8.56 10.95 -4.04
C TYR A 113 8.74 10.34 -2.65
N LYS A 114 8.16 10.94 -1.61
CA LYS A 114 8.16 10.39 -0.25
C LYS A 114 7.34 9.10 -0.17
N GLU A 115 6.16 9.07 -0.78
CA GLU A 115 5.31 7.87 -0.85
C GLU A 115 5.96 6.73 -1.64
N MET A 116 6.78 7.07 -2.64
CA MET A 116 7.58 6.12 -3.40
C MET A 116 8.77 5.55 -2.61
N GLY A 117 9.10 6.12 -1.45
CA GLY A 117 10.24 5.72 -0.62
C GLY A 117 11.60 6.25 -1.09
N MET A 118 11.63 7.31 -1.92
CA MET A 118 12.89 7.88 -2.46
C MET A 118 13.43 9.08 -1.68
N VAL A 119 12.69 9.60 -0.70
CA VAL A 119 13.16 10.64 0.21
C VAL A 119 13.19 10.04 1.61
N GLU A 120 14.29 9.38 1.95
CA GLU A 120 14.61 9.10 3.34
C GLU A 120 15.10 10.41 3.97
N GLU A 121 14.37 10.93 4.96
CA GLU A 121 14.95 11.86 5.92
C GLU A 121 16.17 11.17 6.53
N PRO A 122 17.38 11.77 6.48
CA PRO A 122 18.54 11.16 7.10
C PRO A 122 18.29 11.06 8.60
N GLN A 123 17.96 9.86 9.06
CA GLN A 123 18.02 9.49 10.47
C GLN A 123 19.49 9.35 10.90
N TYR A 124 20.26 10.43 10.79
CA TYR A 124 21.56 10.57 11.45
C TYR A 124 21.40 11.52 12.62
N SER A 125 20.82 11.05 13.71
CA SER A 125 21.30 11.34 15.06
C SER A 125 20.51 10.52 16.09
N ASN A 126 20.91 9.27 16.29
CA ASN A 126 20.61 8.59 17.55
C ASN A 126 21.77 7.66 17.92
N GLY A 127 22.63 8.19 18.79
CA GLY A 127 23.33 7.44 19.84
C GLY A 127 24.58 6.65 19.47
N SER A 128 25.74 7.14 19.93
CA SER A 128 26.76 6.26 20.50
C SER A 128 26.96 6.67 21.96
N PRO A 129 26.56 5.83 22.94
CA PRO A 129 27.04 5.95 24.30
C PRO A 129 28.35 5.18 24.39
N TYR A 130 29.46 5.90 24.33
CA TYR A 130 30.61 5.58 25.17
C TYR A 130 30.58 6.51 26.37
#